data_AF-A0A0P4W7P5-F1
#
_entry.id   AF-A0A0P4W7P5-F1
#
_cell.length_a   1.000
_cell.length_b   1.000
_cell.length_c   1.000
_cell.angle_alpha   90.00
_cell.angle_beta   90.00
_cell.angle_gamma   90.00
#
_symmetry.space_group_name_H-M   'P 1'
#
loop_
_entity.id
_entity.type
_entity.pdbx_description
1 polymer ?
#
loop_
_entity_poly.entity_id
_entity_poly.type
_entity_poly.pdbx_seq_one_letter_code
_entity_poly.pdbx_strand_id
1 'polypeptide(L)'
;MLSANAGVAGVQDRWVVHQLAPHAGDNVTRLAVDLRFALRPDAPTSISSFTLCLWFKVISFRDLSCLLSYALSAENDGAITIFVRPSGVEVSYGKISVHHELSVRPLWWFPMCVVVRPRTLVVWVAGEEQLLNRNIPALPLNGFLVLGQEQDDLDSGFDSNQAFDGHVTGLTLWPLVLTSQQLQVWAACESTDGAEAYLTWDNIMWTIHNDTGGVKSHFDGPCYQNETAKAKLMLFTNKMAWSEAQQFLLHAGLSMISPYNMEERQQVTDLLQKYIAECTNAYSEGAHVWLDFYANETSSNLRDDDWIDMKHPLNYTISQDEKGILRREDPSKQLCFVGRYRNVPVELRLQGLCDAESPRNWSFIIASTGSEDHESSIYLHGYGDYHIMQNNYSSSWCLSDGRGKSIACVTSRGLPLGRHVWRVLYKPCKKTFQNSVQLSLSTCTPEYFTCQDSSCIHLSRLCNNVLDCQDGIDEENCFTCIKPAGYVLAIPPVVPVQLMVTVNVTRIGSTNLLTSTIELDVTLTVAWRDHRLEFRHLHNSTGTPVIVENDSKVSHAKCC
;
A
#
# COMPACT_ATOMS: atom_id res chain seq x y z
N MET A 1 49.47 40.22 4.99
CA MET A 1 48.14 40.59 5.52
C MET A 1 47.15 40.41 4.39
N LEU A 2 46.53 39.24 4.31
CA LEU A 2 45.58 38.87 3.26
C LEU A 2 44.26 38.51 3.94
N SER A 3 43.18 39.15 3.50
CA SER A 3 41.80 38.84 3.85
C SER A 3 41.43 37.45 3.32
N ALA A 4 40.87 36.61 4.17
CA ALA A 4 40.25 35.35 3.76
C ALA A 4 38.72 35.49 3.82
N ASN A 5 38.10 35.14 2.70
CA ASN A 5 36.67 35.12 2.43
C ASN A 5 35.89 34.23 3.39
N ALA A 6 34.65 34.65 3.63
CA ALA A 6 33.58 33.87 4.25
C ALA A 6 33.37 32.54 3.52
N GLY A 7 33.58 31.43 4.23
CA GLY A 7 33.06 30.12 3.86
C GLY A 7 31.60 30.03 4.26
N VAL A 8 30.75 29.72 3.29
CA VAL A 8 29.35 29.31 3.49
C VAL A 8 29.37 28.10 4.42
N ALA A 9 28.74 28.24 5.60
CA ALA A 9 28.54 27.15 6.53
C ALA A 9 27.71 26.06 5.85
N GLY A 10 28.25 24.83 5.84
CA GLY A 10 27.60 23.66 5.26
C GLY A 10 26.24 23.39 5.88
N VAL A 11 25.33 22.91 5.04
CA VAL A 11 24.01 22.40 5.41
C VAL A 11 24.22 21.24 6.41
N GLN A 12 24.10 21.52 7.70
CA GLN A 12 24.13 20.51 8.75
C GLN A 12 22.86 19.67 8.72
N ASP A 13 23.04 18.36 8.96
CA ASP A 13 22.04 17.29 9.08
C ASP A 13 20.76 17.75 9.80
N ARG A 14 19.72 18.09 9.03
CA ARG A 14 18.55 18.81 9.57
C ARG A 14 17.42 17.94 10.11
N TRP A 15 17.54 16.61 10.08
CA TRP A 15 16.47 15.70 10.53
C TRP A 15 17.04 14.37 11.00
N VAL A 16 17.31 14.23 12.30
CA VAL A 16 17.59 12.90 12.89
C VAL A 16 16.32 12.06 12.79
N VAL A 17 16.37 10.95 12.07
CA VAL A 17 15.24 10.02 11.95
C VAL A 17 15.29 8.99 13.06
N HIS A 18 14.20 8.79 13.78
CA HIS A 18 14.08 7.72 14.76
C HIS A 18 13.20 6.59 14.25
N GLN A 19 13.73 5.37 14.26
CA GLN A 19 12.94 4.15 14.01
C GLN A 19 12.30 3.68 15.32
N LEU A 20 10.99 3.44 15.29
CA LEU A 20 10.17 2.90 16.37
C LEU A 20 9.71 1.50 15.98
N ALA A 21 9.64 0.62 16.98
CA ALA A 21 9.30 -0.78 16.78
C ALA A 21 8.31 -1.28 17.85
N PRO A 22 7.42 -2.21 17.49
CA PRO A 22 6.42 -2.74 18.40
C PRO A 22 7.03 -3.76 19.37
N HIS A 23 6.93 -3.50 20.67
CA HIS A 23 7.30 -4.42 21.75
C HIS A 23 6.27 -4.33 22.89
N ALA A 24 6.24 -5.31 23.79
CA ALA A 24 5.21 -5.45 24.84
C ALA A 24 5.72 -5.16 26.25
N GLY A 25 4.82 -4.68 27.11
CA GLY A 25 5.10 -4.31 28.50
C GLY A 25 5.86 -2.99 28.62
N ASP A 26 6.61 -2.76 29.71
CA ASP A 26 7.41 -1.53 29.87
C ASP A 26 8.62 -1.43 28.92
N ASN A 27 8.88 -2.49 28.15
CA ASN A 27 10.00 -2.61 27.22
C ASN A 27 9.70 -2.01 25.84
N VAL A 28 8.72 -1.12 25.71
CA VAL A 28 8.35 -0.60 24.39
C VAL A 28 9.29 0.46 23.85
N THR A 29 9.60 0.39 22.56
CA THR A 29 10.33 1.45 21.87
C THR A 29 9.45 2.69 21.73
N ARG A 30 9.79 3.76 22.44
CA ARG A 30 9.08 5.04 22.39
C ARG A 30 10.04 6.22 22.56
N LEU A 31 9.60 7.37 22.08
CA LEU A 31 10.21 8.66 22.41
C LEU A 31 9.24 9.42 23.30
N ALA A 32 9.69 9.78 24.50
CA ALA A 32 8.89 10.53 25.45
C ALA A 32 9.53 11.89 25.74
N VAL A 33 8.70 12.91 25.91
CA VAL A 33 9.13 14.24 26.34
C VAL A 33 8.07 14.89 27.23
N ASP A 34 8.53 15.43 28.35
CA ASP A 34 7.72 16.30 29.21
C ASP A 34 7.74 17.73 28.65
N LEU A 35 6.59 18.22 28.19
CA LEU A 35 6.51 19.54 27.55
C LEU A 35 6.85 20.68 28.53
N ARG A 36 6.72 20.48 29.84
CA ARG A 36 7.07 21.51 30.85
C ARG A 36 8.53 21.92 30.79
N PHE A 37 9.41 21.04 30.31
CA PHE A 37 10.86 21.26 30.26
C PHE A 37 11.40 21.39 28.83
N ALA A 38 10.64 20.98 27.82
CA ALA A 38 11.07 21.00 26.43
C ALA A 38 10.63 22.25 25.65
N LEU A 39 9.59 22.95 26.13
CA LEU A 39 9.08 24.14 25.48
C LEU A 39 10.03 25.34 25.65
N ARG A 40 9.97 26.25 24.68
CA ARG A 40 10.62 27.56 24.78
C ARG A 40 10.18 28.31 26.05
N PRO A 41 11.07 29.06 26.73
CA PRO A 41 10.76 29.66 28.05
C PRO A 41 9.58 30.64 28.11
N ASP A 42 9.19 31.22 26.98
CA ASP A 42 8.07 32.15 26.83
C ASP A 42 6.75 31.45 26.44
N ALA A 43 6.76 30.12 26.29
CA ALA A 43 5.55 29.36 26.00
C ALA A 43 4.52 29.52 27.16
N PRO A 44 3.24 29.75 26.85
CA PRO A 44 2.20 29.89 27.85
C PRO A 44 1.86 28.54 28.49
N THR A 45 1.09 28.56 29.58
CA THR A 45 0.59 27.33 30.22
C THR A 45 -0.47 26.60 29.40
N SER A 46 -1.16 27.30 28.49
CA SER A 46 -2.12 26.72 27.55
C SER A 46 -2.21 27.52 26.26
N ILE A 47 -2.60 26.85 25.16
CA ILE A 47 -2.71 27.43 23.81
C ILE A 47 -4.06 27.11 23.18
N SER A 48 -4.70 28.11 22.57
CA SER A 48 -6.02 27.95 21.91
C SER A 48 -5.95 27.86 20.39
N SER A 49 -4.82 28.24 19.81
CA SER A 49 -4.55 28.24 18.38
C SER A 49 -3.11 27.82 18.17
N PHE A 50 -2.87 26.82 17.33
CA PHE A 50 -1.52 26.29 17.08
C PHE A 50 -1.48 25.40 15.86
N THR A 51 -0.27 25.04 15.45
CA THR A 51 -0.01 24.02 14.43
C THR A 51 0.99 23.02 14.99
N LEU A 52 0.66 21.73 14.95
CA LEU A 52 1.55 20.62 15.32
C LEU A 52 1.81 19.79 14.07
N CYS A 53 3.06 19.71 13.61
CA CYS A 53 3.43 18.89 12.45
C CYS A 53 4.48 17.84 12.81
N LEU A 54 4.52 16.75 12.06
CA LEU A 54 5.56 15.73 12.11
C LEU A 54 5.59 14.94 10.81
N TRP A 55 6.71 14.28 10.54
CA TRP A 55 6.85 13.34 9.44
C TRP A 55 6.81 11.91 9.96
N PHE A 56 6.11 11.04 9.25
CA PHE A 56 6.09 9.61 9.57
C PHE A 56 6.26 8.75 8.32
N LYS A 57 6.88 7.58 8.49
CA LYS A 57 7.01 6.53 7.48
C LYS A 57 6.69 5.20 8.14
N VAL A 58 5.53 4.64 7.82
CA VAL A 58 5.10 3.34 8.37
C VAL A 58 5.98 2.23 7.79
N ILE A 59 6.46 1.29 8.61
CA ILE A 59 7.07 0.04 8.12
C ILE A 59 5.95 -0.98 7.92
N SER A 60 5.24 -1.36 8.97
CA SER A 60 4.06 -2.22 8.89
C SER A 60 2.88 -1.63 9.68
N PHE A 61 1.69 -1.95 9.24
CA PHE A 61 0.44 -1.58 9.88
C PHE A 61 -0.01 -2.69 10.84
N ARG A 62 -0.52 -2.26 11.99
CA ARG A 62 -1.23 -3.10 12.95
C ARG A 62 -2.74 -2.81 12.90
N ASP A 63 -3.51 -3.50 13.72
CA ASP A 63 -4.94 -3.22 13.87
C ASP A 63 -5.18 -1.77 14.33
N LEU A 64 -4.30 -1.28 15.21
CA LEU A 64 -4.17 0.10 15.66
C LEU A 64 -2.68 0.48 15.64
N SER A 65 -2.33 1.65 15.10
CA SER A 65 -0.94 2.14 15.10
C SER A 65 -0.89 3.58 15.58
N CYS A 66 -0.65 3.78 16.87
CA CYS A 66 -0.58 5.07 17.54
C CYS A 66 0.76 5.75 17.27
N LEU A 67 0.73 6.75 16.39
CA LEU A 67 1.89 7.54 16.02
C LEU A 67 2.29 8.52 17.12
N LEU A 68 1.30 9.19 17.72
CA LEU A 68 1.50 10.22 18.75
C LEU A 68 0.37 10.14 19.77
N SER A 69 0.71 10.19 21.05
CA SER A 69 -0.22 10.43 22.15
C SER A 69 0.29 11.56 23.04
N TYR A 70 -0.62 12.40 23.53
CA TYR A 70 -0.35 13.47 24.47
C TYR A 70 -1.31 13.36 25.64
N ALA A 71 -0.77 13.05 26.82
CA ALA A 71 -1.51 12.84 28.06
C ALA A 71 -1.25 14.00 29.04
N LEU A 72 -2.31 14.47 29.70
CA LEU A 72 -2.24 15.52 30.72
C LEU A 72 -2.27 14.95 32.15
N SER A 73 -2.92 13.80 32.33
CA SER A 73 -3.06 13.08 33.59
C SER A 73 -3.61 11.68 33.33
N ALA A 74 -3.60 10.80 34.35
CA ALA A 74 -4.26 9.49 34.31
C ALA A 74 -5.74 9.52 33.86
N GLU A 75 -6.48 10.59 34.18
CA GLU A 75 -7.90 10.74 33.80
C GLU A 75 -8.10 11.49 32.46
N ASN A 76 -7.01 11.99 31.88
CA ASN A 76 -7.01 12.79 30.64
C ASN A 76 -5.76 12.44 29.83
N ASP A 77 -5.75 11.18 29.43
CA ASP A 77 -4.68 10.45 28.77
C ASP A 77 -4.70 10.68 27.24
N GLY A 78 -5.88 10.92 26.67
CA GLY A 78 -6.10 11.20 25.25
C GLY A 78 -6.30 12.68 24.90
N ALA A 79 -5.49 13.60 25.42
CA ALA A 79 -5.65 15.03 25.09
C ALA A 79 -5.41 15.29 23.59
N ILE A 80 -4.40 14.64 23.00
CA ILE A 80 -4.26 14.47 21.55
C ILE A 80 -3.81 13.03 21.28
N THR A 81 -4.50 12.31 20.41
CA THR A 81 -4.03 11.01 19.90
C THR A 81 -4.11 10.96 18.38
N ILE A 82 -3.11 10.32 17.77
CA ILE A 82 -3.00 10.19 16.31
C ILE A 82 -2.78 8.72 15.98
N PHE A 83 -3.77 8.10 15.35
CA PHE A 83 -3.68 6.75 14.83
C PHE A 83 -3.54 6.76 13.31
N VAL A 84 -2.69 5.87 12.80
CA VAL A 84 -2.46 5.69 11.37
C VAL A 84 -3.00 4.33 10.96
N ARG A 85 -3.74 4.29 9.84
CA ARG A 85 -4.27 3.08 9.23
C ARG A 85 -3.97 3.11 7.72
N PRO A 86 -4.03 1.97 7.02
CA PRO A 86 -3.92 1.97 5.55
C PRO A 86 -4.93 2.88 4.85
N SER A 87 -6.12 3.06 5.45
CA SER A 87 -7.22 3.86 4.92
C SER A 87 -7.19 5.33 5.31
N GLY A 88 -6.25 5.76 6.16
CA GLY A 88 -6.18 7.17 6.55
C GLY A 88 -5.54 7.42 7.90
N VAL A 89 -5.67 8.65 8.35
CA VAL A 89 -5.21 9.11 9.66
C VAL A 89 -6.40 9.52 10.51
N GLU A 90 -6.44 9.06 11.75
CA GLU A 90 -7.45 9.38 12.74
C GLU A 90 -6.81 10.24 13.83
N VAL A 91 -7.28 11.49 13.97
CA VAL A 91 -6.81 12.44 14.98
C VAL A 91 -7.92 12.65 15.98
N SER A 92 -7.64 12.36 17.26
CA SER A 92 -8.53 12.71 18.36
C SER A 92 -7.94 13.86 19.18
N TYR A 93 -8.80 14.81 19.53
CA TYR A 93 -8.52 15.92 20.41
C TYR A 93 -9.51 15.83 21.59
N GLY A 94 -9.07 15.21 22.69
CA GLY A 94 -9.97 14.76 23.75
C GLY A 94 -11.06 13.83 23.20
N LYS A 95 -12.33 14.24 23.31
CA LYS A 95 -13.50 13.46 22.84
C LYS A 95 -13.89 13.72 21.39
N ILE A 96 -13.15 14.57 20.67
CA ILE A 96 -13.45 14.97 19.31
C ILE A 96 -12.50 14.22 18.38
N SER A 97 -13.03 13.38 17.50
CA SER A 97 -12.21 12.62 16.54
C SER A 97 -12.52 13.04 15.10
N VAL A 98 -11.47 13.13 14.29
CA VAL A 98 -11.52 13.40 12.85
C VAL A 98 -10.80 12.29 12.14
N HIS A 99 -11.49 11.62 11.22
CA HIS A 99 -10.87 10.69 10.29
C HIS A 99 -10.63 11.42 8.97
N HIS A 100 -9.39 11.45 8.53
CA HIS A 100 -9.02 11.88 7.19
C HIS A 100 -8.72 10.63 6.36
N GLU A 101 -9.57 10.37 5.37
CA GLU A 101 -9.45 9.24 4.47
C GLU A 101 -8.33 9.50 3.45
N LEU A 102 -7.30 8.67 3.45
CA LEU A 102 -6.25 8.66 2.43
C LEU A 102 -5.58 7.28 2.37
N SER A 103 -5.01 6.92 1.24
CA SER A 103 -4.22 5.68 1.14
C SER A 103 -2.83 5.87 1.74
N VAL A 104 -2.67 5.56 3.03
CA VAL A 104 -1.34 5.55 3.67
C VAL A 104 -0.63 4.26 3.28
N ARG A 105 0.61 4.39 2.80
CA ARG A 105 1.38 3.27 2.26
C ARG A 105 2.65 3.04 3.08
N PRO A 106 3.07 1.78 3.26
CA PRO A 106 4.29 1.50 3.99
C PRO A 106 5.51 1.98 3.20
N LEU A 107 6.62 2.21 3.89
CA LEU A 107 7.92 2.65 3.39
C LEU A 107 7.92 4.01 2.68
N TRP A 108 6.86 4.80 2.80
CA TRP A 108 6.76 6.15 2.25
C TRP A 108 6.65 7.20 3.35
N TRP A 109 7.33 8.34 3.16
CA TRP A 109 7.25 9.48 4.07
C TRP A 109 5.99 10.29 3.81
N PHE A 110 5.21 10.54 4.87
CA PHE A 110 4.04 11.41 4.86
C PHE A 110 4.28 12.60 5.79
N PRO A 111 4.17 13.85 5.30
CA PRO A 111 4.10 15.01 6.16
C PRO A 111 2.67 15.13 6.67
N MET A 112 2.51 15.34 7.98
CA MET A 112 1.19 15.59 8.56
C MET A 112 1.22 16.74 9.55
N CYS A 113 0.10 17.44 9.62
CA CYS A 113 -0.10 18.57 10.50
C CYS A 113 -1.51 18.58 11.08
N VAL A 114 -1.61 18.91 12.36
CA VAL A 114 -2.86 19.22 13.06
C VAL A 114 -2.89 20.72 13.30
N VAL A 115 -3.86 21.40 12.69
CA VAL A 115 -4.02 22.86 12.78
C VAL A 115 -5.27 23.16 13.61
N VAL A 116 -5.09 23.84 14.73
CA VAL A 116 -6.16 24.11 15.71
C VAL A 116 -6.48 25.60 15.76
N ARG A 117 -7.77 25.91 15.73
CA ARG A 117 -8.35 27.19 16.16
C ARG A 117 -9.49 26.89 17.14
N PRO A 118 -9.97 27.88 17.93
CA PRO A 118 -11.06 27.68 18.89
C PRO A 118 -12.36 27.08 18.32
N ARG A 119 -12.58 27.15 17.00
CA ARG A 119 -13.79 26.64 16.32
C ARG A 119 -13.52 25.66 15.18
N THR A 120 -12.26 25.38 14.87
CA THR A 120 -11.88 24.57 13.71
C THR A 120 -10.69 23.69 14.04
N LEU A 121 -10.79 22.42 13.69
CA LEU A 121 -9.68 21.48 13.68
C LEU A 121 -9.45 21.07 12.22
N VAL A 122 -8.23 21.23 11.71
CA VAL A 122 -7.85 20.77 10.36
C VAL A 122 -6.79 19.70 10.53
N VAL A 123 -7.02 18.54 9.92
CA VAL A 123 -6.01 17.51 9.73
C VAL A 123 -5.51 17.66 8.30
N TRP A 124 -4.23 17.99 8.14
CA TRP A 124 -3.58 18.13 6.84
C TRP A 124 -2.55 17.02 6.68
N VAL A 125 -2.62 16.26 5.58
CA VAL A 125 -1.69 15.16 5.29
C VAL A 125 -1.33 15.19 3.81
N ALA A 126 -0.03 15.24 3.51
CA ALA A 126 0.50 15.14 2.15
C ALA A 126 -0.17 16.06 1.10
N GLY A 127 -0.61 17.26 1.49
CA GLY A 127 -1.23 18.23 0.59
C GLY A 127 -2.77 18.25 0.61
N GLU A 128 -3.41 17.27 1.23
CA GLU A 128 -4.86 17.19 1.39
C GLU A 128 -5.27 17.63 2.80
N GLU A 129 -6.46 18.23 2.94
CA GLU A 129 -6.98 18.72 4.23
C GLU A 129 -8.39 18.22 4.54
N GLN A 130 -8.60 17.84 5.80
CA GLN A 130 -9.90 17.52 6.36
C GLN A 130 -10.24 18.54 7.45
N LEU A 131 -11.27 19.36 7.20
CA LEU A 131 -11.78 20.36 8.14
C LEU A 131 -12.91 19.79 9.01
N LEU A 132 -12.84 20.05 10.31
CA LEU A 132 -13.93 19.86 11.27
C LEU A 132 -14.28 21.19 11.95
N ASN A 133 -15.57 21.55 11.90
CA ASN A 133 -16.11 22.72 12.60
C ASN A 133 -16.70 22.32 13.95
N ARG A 134 -15.93 22.49 15.03
CA ARG A 134 -16.34 22.22 16.42
C ARG A 134 -15.64 23.18 17.37
N ASN A 135 -16.24 23.44 18.53
CA ASN A 135 -15.57 24.18 19.59
C ASN A 135 -14.41 23.33 20.13
N ILE A 136 -13.19 23.81 19.96
CA ILE A 136 -11.98 23.15 20.44
C ILE A 136 -11.49 23.90 21.69
N PRO A 137 -11.39 23.23 22.86
CA PRO A 137 -10.88 23.88 24.07
C PRO A 137 -9.38 24.20 23.91
N ALA A 138 -8.86 25.08 24.77
CA ALA A 138 -7.43 25.35 24.80
C ALA A 138 -6.66 24.11 25.30
N LEU A 139 -5.50 23.84 24.70
CA LEU A 139 -4.61 22.75 25.07
C LEU A 139 -3.70 23.19 26.23
N PRO A 140 -3.78 22.58 27.42
CA PRO A 140 -2.75 22.74 28.44
C PRO A 140 -1.41 22.15 27.96
N LEU A 141 -0.31 22.81 28.31
CA LEU A 141 1.05 22.43 27.86
C LEU A 141 1.89 21.77 28.97
N ASN A 142 1.24 21.17 29.97
CA ASN A 142 1.88 20.61 31.16
C ASN A 142 1.89 19.08 31.24
N GLY A 143 1.60 18.41 30.12
CA GLY A 143 1.58 16.94 29.98
C GLY A 143 2.80 16.31 29.30
N PHE A 144 2.69 15.01 29.07
CA PHE A 144 3.69 14.16 28.42
C PHE A 144 3.31 13.81 26.99
N LEU A 145 4.22 14.07 26.06
CA LEU A 145 4.10 13.70 24.66
C LEU A 145 4.92 12.44 24.41
N VAL A 146 4.26 11.41 23.86
CA VAL A 146 4.85 10.12 23.51
C VAL A 146 4.66 9.86 22.03
N LEU A 147 5.75 9.47 21.35
CA LEU A 147 5.71 8.96 19.98
C LEU A 147 5.83 7.45 19.99
N GLY A 148 4.94 6.82 19.23
CA GLY A 148 4.92 5.40 18.93
C GLY A 148 4.06 4.53 19.84
N GLN A 149 3.50 5.07 20.92
CA GLN A 149 2.64 4.35 21.86
C GLN A 149 1.42 5.18 22.25
N GLU A 150 0.34 4.49 22.55
CA GLU A 150 -0.89 5.02 23.13
C GLU A 150 -0.77 5.02 24.66
N GLN A 151 -1.17 6.12 25.30
CA GLN A 151 -1.10 6.28 26.75
C GLN A 151 -2.48 6.00 27.35
N ASP A 152 -2.61 4.93 28.15
CA ASP A 152 -3.77 4.67 29.02
C ASP A 152 -3.56 5.27 30.45
N ASP A 153 -2.36 5.80 30.72
CA ASP A 153 -2.00 6.60 31.90
C ASP A 153 -0.82 7.54 31.53
N LEU A 154 -0.46 8.48 32.39
CA LEU A 154 0.61 9.45 32.14
C LEU A 154 1.97 8.74 31.99
N ASP A 155 2.53 8.75 30.77
CA ASP A 155 3.76 8.05 30.38
C ASP A 155 3.79 6.56 30.81
N SER A 156 2.61 5.91 30.84
CA SER A 156 2.48 4.48 31.16
C SER A 156 1.19 3.88 30.57
N GLY A 157 0.93 2.60 30.83
CA GLY A 157 -0.28 1.91 30.33
C GLY A 157 -0.19 1.43 28.87
N PHE A 158 1.00 1.29 28.31
CA PHE A 158 1.19 1.01 26.89
C PHE A 158 0.74 -0.40 26.43
N ASP A 159 0.07 -0.48 25.27
CA ASP A 159 -0.27 -1.74 24.58
C ASP A 159 0.50 -1.92 23.25
N SER A 160 1.30 -2.99 23.18
CA SER A 160 2.03 -3.42 21.98
C SER A 160 1.18 -3.65 20.72
N ASN A 161 -0.12 -3.92 20.87
CA ASN A 161 -1.02 -4.10 19.73
C ASN A 161 -1.41 -2.77 19.09
N GLN A 162 -1.23 -1.67 19.81
CA GLN A 162 -1.51 -0.30 19.37
C GLN A 162 -0.23 0.45 18.97
N ALA A 163 0.92 -0.19 19.10
CA ALA A 163 2.22 0.39 18.79
C ALA A 163 2.36 0.83 17.32
N PHE A 164 3.06 1.93 17.09
CA PHE A 164 3.52 2.30 15.76
C PHE A 164 4.79 1.53 15.38
N ASP A 165 4.80 0.97 14.18
CA ASP A 165 5.97 0.36 13.57
C ASP A 165 6.40 1.21 12.37
N GLY A 166 7.49 1.96 12.51
CA GLY A 166 7.86 2.93 11.50
C GLY A 166 8.97 3.88 11.89
N HIS A 167 9.17 4.91 11.07
CA HIS A 167 10.10 5.99 11.31
C HIS A 167 9.36 7.29 11.54
N VAL A 168 9.91 8.14 12.40
CA VAL A 168 9.38 9.47 12.70
C VAL A 168 10.51 10.49 12.72
N THR A 169 10.20 11.72 12.32
CA THR A 169 11.08 12.85 12.48
C THR A 169 10.32 14.16 12.45
N GLY A 170 10.97 15.24 12.85
CA GLY A 170 10.51 16.58 12.51
C GLY A 170 9.30 17.11 13.26
N LEU A 171 8.99 16.56 14.43
CA LEU A 171 7.96 17.09 15.31
C LEU A 171 8.21 18.59 15.56
N THR A 172 7.23 19.42 15.24
CA THR A 172 7.32 20.87 15.42
C THR A 172 5.97 21.42 15.89
N LEU A 173 5.99 22.25 16.93
CA LEU A 173 4.81 22.94 17.48
C LEU A 173 4.97 24.44 17.32
N TRP A 174 4.12 25.06 16.50
CA TRP A 174 4.04 26.50 16.35
C TRP A 174 2.88 27.10 17.13
N PRO A 175 3.04 28.28 17.77
CA PRO A 175 1.93 29.07 18.28
C PRO A 175 1.00 29.62 17.19
N LEU A 176 1.47 29.60 15.95
CA LEU A 176 0.78 30.15 14.80
C LEU A 176 -0.08 29.11 14.12
N VAL A 177 -1.12 29.59 13.47
CA VAL A 177 -1.98 28.78 12.61
C VAL A 177 -1.46 28.91 11.19
N LEU A 178 -0.74 27.89 10.72
CA LEU A 178 -0.15 27.89 9.39
C LEU A 178 -1.22 27.70 8.31
N THR A 179 -1.01 28.36 7.17
CA THR A 179 -1.84 28.20 5.97
C THR A 179 -1.42 26.96 5.19
N SER A 180 -2.31 26.41 4.35
CA SER A 180 -1.96 25.26 3.50
C SER A 180 -0.73 25.52 2.62
N GLN A 181 -0.48 26.77 2.19
CA GLN A 181 0.73 27.11 1.44
C GLN A 181 1.99 27.00 2.31
N GLN A 182 1.95 27.49 3.55
CA GLN A 182 3.07 27.35 4.49
C GLN A 182 3.31 25.88 4.88
N LEU A 183 2.25 25.08 5.01
CA LEU A 183 2.35 23.64 5.25
C LEU A 183 3.03 22.93 4.08
N GLN A 184 2.70 23.31 2.83
CA GLN A 184 3.37 22.79 1.64
C GLN A 184 4.85 23.17 1.58
N VAL A 185 5.21 24.41 1.96
CA VAL A 185 6.61 24.86 2.05
C VAL A 185 7.38 24.04 3.10
N TRP A 186 6.80 23.83 4.29
CA TRP A 186 7.39 22.96 5.32
C TRP A 186 7.54 21.51 4.84
N ALA A 187 6.52 20.99 4.16
CA ALA A 187 6.54 19.65 3.57
C ALA A 187 7.54 19.52 2.39
N ALA A 188 7.90 20.63 1.74
CA ALA A 188 8.97 20.70 0.75
C ALA A 188 10.37 20.85 1.40
N CYS A 189 10.46 20.78 2.73
CA CYS A 189 11.68 20.92 3.51
C CYS A 189 12.33 22.31 3.41
N GLU A 190 11.53 23.31 3.03
CA GLU A 190 11.95 24.70 2.94
C GLU A 190 11.70 25.45 4.25
N SER A 191 12.41 26.57 4.43
CA SER A 191 12.22 27.43 5.60
C SER A 191 10.84 28.08 5.55
N THR A 192 10.03 27.86 6.58
CA THR A 192 8.80 28.63 6.77
C THR A 192 9.17 29.99 7.36
N ASP A 193 9.27 31.01 6.50
CA ASP A 193 9.67 32.37 6.90
C ASP A 193 8.91 32.87 8.15
N GLY A 194 9.66 33.24 9.19
CA GLY A 194 9.18 34.06 10.31
C GLY A 194 8.31 33.38 11.39
N ALA A 195 8.13 32.05 11.35
CA ALA A 195 7.36 31.34 12.37
C ALA A 195 8.26 30.76 13.46
N GLU A 196 8.42 31.47 14.57
CA GLU A 196 9.12 30.94 15.74
C GLU A 196 8.28 29.84 16.42
N ALA A 197 8.79 28.61 16.42
CA ALA A 197 8.13 27.48 17.05
C ALA A 197 8.39 27.43 18.57
N TYR A 198 7.42 26.92 19.32
CA TYR A 198 7.58 26.61 20.75
C TYR A 198 8.39 25.34 20.99
N LEU A 199 8.30 24.40 20.06
CA LEU A 199 9.00 23.13 20.09
C LEU A 199 9.48 22.80 18.69
N THR A 200 10.75 22.41 18.54
CA THR A 200 11.32 21.91 17.29
C THR A 200 12.06 20.62 17.58
N TRP A 201 12.03 19.69 16.63
CA TRP A 201 12.66 18.37 16.76
C TRP A 201 14.08 18.41 17.33
N ASP A 202 14.93 19.29 16.81
CA ASP A 202 16.35 19.40 17.18
C ASP A 202 16.58 19.94 18.61
N ASN A 203 15.60 20.64 19.17
CA ASN A 203 15.67 21.21 20.52
C ASN A 203 15.07 20.28 21.58
N ILE A 204 14.46 19.16 21.18
CA ILE A 204 13.87 18.19 22.10
C ILE A 204 14.96 17.26 22.63
N MET A 205 15.13 17.23 23.95
CA MET A 205 15.86 16.14 24.61
C MET A 205 14.91 14.96 24.83
N TRP A 206 14.90 14.03 23.88
CA TRP A 206 14.06 12.84 23.95
C TRP A 206 14.51 11.89 25.06
N THR A 207 13.55 11.43 25.86
CA THR A 207 13.74 10.23 26.68
C THR A 207 13.50 9.02 25.79
N ILE A 208 14.58 8.29 25.50
CA ILE A 208 14.57 7.12 24.62
C ILE A 208 14.44 5.88 25.49
N HIS A 209 13.39 5.10 25.26
CA HIS A 209 13.17 3.81 25.92
C HIS A 209 13.51 2.69 24.91
N ASN A 210 14.52 1.87 25.20
CA ASN A 210 15.18 0.99 24.22
C ASN A 210 15.48 -0.43 24.72
N ASP A 211 14.73 -0.94 25.69
CA ASP A 211 15.12 -2.18 26.37
C ASP A 211 15.01 -3.45 25.51
N THR A 212 14.59 -3.37 24.23
CA THR A 212 14.53 -4.52 23.30
C THR A 212 14.98 -4.29 21.86
N GLY A 213 15.48 -3.13 21.44
CA GLY A 213 16.00 -2.97 20.06
C GLY A 213 15.98 -1.55 19.50
N GLY A 214 17.18 -1.00 19.35
CA GLY A 214 17.55 0.39 19.04
C GLY A 214 16.50 1.29 18.40
N VAL A 215 16.18 2.41 19.06
CA VAL A 215 15.99 3.66 18.32
C VAL A 215 17.26 3.89 17.51
N LYS A 216 17.19 3.63 16.21
CA LYS A 216 18.30 3.85 15.27
C LYS A 216 18.13 5.21 14.62
N SER A 217 19.20 6.00 14.63
CA SER A 217 19.32 7.21 13.83
C SER A 217 19.68 6.83 12.40
N HIS A 218 18.81 7.11 11.44
CA HIS A 218 19.05 6.87 10.01
C HIS A 218 19.21 8.20 9.26
N PHE A 219 20.01 8.19 8.19
CA PHE A 219 20.15 9.35 7.28
C PHE A 219 19.03 9.45 6.22
N ASP A 220 18.13 8.45 6.14
CA ASP A 220 16.99 8.40 5.20
C ASP A 220 15.79 9.25 5.68
N GLY A 221 16.02 10.55 5.84
CA GLY A 221 14.99 11.53 6.19
C GLY A 221 14.13 11.95 5.00
N PRO A 222 12.90 12.47 5.26
CA PRO A 222 12.00 12.97 4.20
C PRO A 222 12.62 14.11 3.39
N CYS A 223 13.61 14.79 3.98
CA CYS A 223 14.29 15.96 3.46
C CYS A 223 15.74 15.70 3.07
N TYR A 224 16.17 14.44 2.95
CA TYR A 224 17.51 14.12 2.49
C TYR A 224 17.67 14.52 1.02
N GLN A 225 18.08 15.77 0.82
CA GLN A 225 18.36 16.38 -0.47
C GLN A 225 19.85 16.23 -0.78
N ASN A 226 20.25 15.04 -1.25
CA ASN A 226 21.28 15.06 -2.28
C ASN A 226 20.53 15.31 -3.59
N GLU A 227 20.71 16.54 -4.07
CA GLU A 227 20.16 17.20 -5.25
C GLU A 227 19.94 16.27 -6.45
N THR A 228 18.78 15.64 -6.47
CA THR A 228 17.71 15.75 -7.46
C THR A 228 16.63 14.79 -6.98
N ALA A 229 15.39 14.95 -7.42
CA ALA A 229 14.44 13.86 -7.37
C ALA A 229 14.98 12.73 -8.27
N LYS A 230 15.98 11.97 -7.80
CA LYS A 230 16.46 10.76 -8.47
C LYS A 230 15.21 9.95 -8.73
N ALA A 231 14.98 9.61 -9.99
CA ALA A 231 13.88 8.73 -10.32
C ALA A 231 13.97 7.54 -9.35
N LYS A 232 12.86 7.17 -8.69
CA LYS A 232 12.87 5.96 -7.86
C LYS A 232 13.02 4.80 -8.85
N LEU A 233 14.26 4.38 -9.05
CA LEU A 233 14.65 3.35 -10.01
C LEU A 233 14.82 2.02 -9.29
N MET A 234 14.41 0.95 -9.95
CA MET A 234 14.60 -0.42 -9.49
C MET A 234 15.24 -1.24 -10.60
N LEU A 235 16.36 -1.89 -10.27
CA LEU A 235 17.05 -2.78 -11.18
C LEU A 235 16.63 -4.22 -10.90
N PHE A 236 16.10 -4.86 -11.93
CA PHE A 236 15.66 -6.24 -11.91
C PHE A 236 16.75 -7.13 -12.47
N THR A 237 17.26 -8.05 -11.65
CA THR A 237 18.35 -8.97 -12.00
C THR A 237 17.88 -10.18 -12.81
N ASN A 238 16.56 -10.42 -12.87
CA ASN A 238 15.96 -11.44 -13.72
C ASN A 238 16.11 -11.04 -15.19
N LYS A 239 17.00 -11.73 -15.90
CA LYS A 239 17.27 -11.47 -17.32
C LYS A 239 16.06 -11.84 -18.18
N MET A 240 15.60 -10.92 -19.01
CA MET A 240 14.43 -11.05 -19.88
C MET A 240 14.72 -10.43 -21.26
N ALA A 241 13.97 -10.87 -22.28
CA ALA A 241 13.94 -10.15 -23.56
C ALA A 241 13.32 -8.77 -23.37
N TRP A 242 13.62 -7.81 -24.27
CA TRP A 242 13.18 -6.43 -24.10
C TRP A 242 11.65 -6.29 -23.99
N SER A 243 10.89 -6.98 -24.86
CA SER A 243 9.42 -6.95 -24.83
C SER A 243 8.84 -7.61 -23.57
N GLU A 244 9.46 -8.70 -23.11
CA GLU A 244 9.07 -9.40 -21.88
C GLU A 244 9.30 -8.52 -20.65
N ALA A 245 10.45 -7.83 -20.58
CA ALA A 245 10.78 -6.89 -19.51
C ALA A 245 9.80 -5.72 -19.48
N GLN A 246 9.43 -5.17 -20.64
CA GLN A 246 8.46 -4.08 -20.75
C GLN A 246 7.08 -4.53 -20.24
N GLN A 247 6.61 -5.70 -20.66
CA GLN A 247 5.33 -6.25 -20.21
C GLN A 247 5.33 -6.58 -18.72
N PHE A 248 6.43 -7.15 -18.21
CA PHE A 248 6.61 -7.41 -16.78
C PHE A 248 6.52 -6.14 -15.94
N LEU A 249 7.24 -5.08 -16.33
CA LEU A 249 7.17 -3.79 -15.64
C LEU A 249 5.77 -3.20 -15.70
N LEU A 250 5.11 -3.26 -16.86
CA LEU A 250 3.74 -2.78 -17.03
C LEU A 250 2.78 -3.50 -16.07
N HIS A 251 2.85 -4.82 -15.97
CA HIS A 251 2.00 -5.60 -15.07
C HIS A 251 2.34 -5.38 -13.59
N ALA A 252 3.61 -5.08 -13.28
CA ALA A 252 4.07 -4.62 -11.98
C ALA A 252 3.68 -3.15 -11.67
N GLY A 253 2.99 -2.46 -12.59
CA GLY A 253 2.60 -1.04 -12.49
C GLY A 253 3.76 -0.04 -12.62
N LEU A 254 4.93 -0.52 -13.04
CA LEU A 254 6.13 0.26 -13.30
C LEU A 254 6.21 0.62 -14.79
N SER A 255 7.13 1.53 -15.12
CA SER A 255 7.51 1.81 -16.52
C SER A 255 8.99 1.60 -16.69
N MET A 256 9.42 1.09 -17.84
CA MET A 256 10.85 1.08 -18.17
C MET A 256 11.38 2.52 -18.17
N ILE A 257 12.55 2.74 -17.59
CA ILE A 257 13.14 4.08 -17.54
C ILE A 257 13.51 4.52 -18.96
N SER A 258 13.18 5.78 -19.28
CA SER A 258 13.68 6.47 -20.45
C SER A 258 14.45 7.71 -19.97
N PRO A 259 15.79 7.62 -19.86
CA PRO A 259 16.57 8.71 -19.28
C PRO A 259 16.69 9.89 -20.26
N TYR A 260 16.23 11.07 -19.85
CA TYR A 260 16.15 12.27 -20.70
C TYR A 260 17.37 13.19 -20.59
N ASN A 261 18.20 13.02 -19.56
CA ASN A 261 19.37 13.85 -19.32
C ASN A 261 20.57 13.01 -18.84
N MET A 262 21.77 13.61 -18.83
CA MET A 262 23.00 12.92 -18.40
C MET A 262 22.93 12.46 -16.94
N GLU A 263 22.18 13.16 -16.10
CA GLU A 263 22.06 12.81 -14.68
C GLU A 263 21.28 11.52 -14.47
N GLU A 264 20.12 11.35 -15.13
CA GLU A 264 19.35 10.11 -15.11
C GLU A 264 20.16 8.95 -15.71
N ARG A 265 20.95 9.20 -16.76
CA ARG A 265 21.87 8.19 -17.32
C ARG A 265 22.94 7.78 -16.30
N GLN A 266 23.49 8.74 -15.56
CA GLN A 266 24.45 8.45 -14.49
C GLN A 266 23.77 7.68 -13.34
N GLN A 267 22.55 8.03 -12.94
CA GLN A 267 21.80 7.33 -11.90
C GLN A 267 21.57 5.85 -12.25
N VAL A 268 21.20 5.56 -13.50
CA VAL A 268 21.05 4.17 -13.99
C VAL A 268 22.39 3.44 -13.97
N THR A 269 23.48 4.13 -14.34
CA THR A 269 24.83 3.55 -14.36
C THR A 269 25.34 3.26 -12.95
N ASP A 270 25.15 4.18 -12.00
CA ASP A 270 25.45 4.00 -10.58
C ASP A 270 24.64 2.87 -9.96
N LEU A 271 23.38 2.71 -10.39
CA LEU A 271 22.54 1.60 -9.97
C LEU A 271 23.08 0.28 -10.53
N LEU A 272 23.38 0.22 -11.82
CA LEU A 272 23.97 -0.97 -12.47
C LEU A 272 25.30 -1.38 -11.83
N GLN A 273 26.13 -0.41 -11.43
CA GLN A 273 27.40 -0.66 -10.75
C GLN A 273 27.24 -1.54 -9.49
N LYS A 274 26.11 -1.41 -8.79
CA LYS A 274 25.80 -2.22 -7.60
C LYS A 274 25.43 -3.67 -7.91
N TYR A 275 25.05 -3.98 -9.15
CA TYR A 275 24.53 -5.29 -9.59
C TYR A 275 25.31 -5.88 -10.77
N ILE A 276 26.59 -5.53 -10.90
CA ILE A 276 27.43 -5.98 -12.02
C ILE A 276 27.51 -7.50 -12.06
N ALA A 277 27.69 -8.17 -10.92
CA ALA A 277 27.89 -9.61 -10.85
C ALA A 277 26.70 -10.38 -11.43
N GLU A 278 25.49 -9.91 -11.17
CA GLU A 278 24.23 -10.50 -11.60
C GLU A 278 23.90 -10.14 -13.06
N CYS A 279 24.21 -8.90 -13.47
CA CYS A 279 23.83 -8.38 -14.79
C CYS A 279 24.88 -8.55 -15.88
N THR A 280 26.08 -9.02 -15.54
CA THR A 280 27.08 -9.40 -16.55
C THR A 280 26.60 -10.62 -17.33
N ASN A 281 26.76 -10.58 -18.66
CA ASN A 281 26.39 -11.68 -19.55
C ASN A 281 27.63 -12.40 -20.08
N ALA A 282 27.49 -13.70 -20.34
CA ALA A 282 28.59 -14.53 -20.86
C ALA A 282 29.07 -14.11 -22.28
N TYR A 283 28.29 -13.27 -22.98
CA TYR A 283 28.49 -12.93 -24.39
C TYR A 283 28.82 -11.44 -24.63
N SER A 284 28.98 -10.62 -23.58
CA SER A 284 29.29 -9.19 -23.68
C SER A 284 30.42 -8.80 -22.72
N GLU A 285 31.28 -7.89 -23.15
CA GLU A 285 32.19 -7.19 -22.23
C GLU A 285 31.37 -6.20 -21.42
N GLY A 286 31.21 -6.48 -20.12
CA GLY A 286 30.49 -5.61 -19.19
C GLY A 286 29.03 -6.00 -18.92
N ALA A 287 28.43 -5.31 -17.95
CA ALA A 287 27.03 -5.46 -17.58
C ALA A 287 26.16 -4.49 -18.41
N HIS A 288 25.01 -4.98 -18.88
CA HIS A 288 24.05 -4.22 -19.68
C HIS A 288 22.65 -4.31 -19.08
N VAL A 289 21.90 -3.20 -19.15
CA VAL A 289 20.48 -3.17 -18.77
C VAL A 289 19.62 -2.63 -19.88
N TRP A 290 18.40 -3.17 -20.02
CA TRP A 290 17.37 -2.63 -20.90
C TRP A 290 16.85 -1.28 -20.40
N LEU A 291 16.72 -0.35 -21.35
CA LEU A 291 16.10 0.95 -21.20
C LEU A 291 15.11 1.19 -22.34
N ASP A 292 14.20 2.12 -22.11
CA ASP A 292 13.31 2.63 -23.15
C ASP A 292 13.91 3.91 -23.73
N PHE A 293 13.94 4.06 -25.05
CA PHE A 293 14.42 5.27 -25.68
C PHE A 293 13.53 5.64 -26.86
N TYR A 294 13.14 6.92 -26.92
CA TYR A 294 12.29 7.44 -27.99
C TYR A 294 13.19 8.13 -29.02
N ALA A 295 13.28 7.58 -30.24
CA ALA A 295 13.98 8.21 -31.35
C ALA A 295 13.22 7.97 -32.67
N ASN A 296 13.46 8.79 -33.69
CA ASN A 296 13.12 8.39 -35.07
C ASN A 296 14.17 7.39 -35.57
N GLU A 297 13.71 6.37 -36.27
CA GLU A 297 14.37 5.08 -36.55
C GLU A 297 15.72 5.10 -37.29
N THR A 298 16.35 6.26 -37.56
CA THR A 298 17.38 6.37 -38.62
C THR A 298 18.84 6.44 -38.20
N SER A 299 19.23 6.38 -36.91
CA SER A 299 20.66 6.37 -36.55
C SER A 299 21.03 5.30 -35.52
N SER A 300 22.09 4.54 -35.82
CA SER A 300 22.66 3.49 -34.95
C SER A 300 23.49 4.05 -33.80
N ASN A 301 23.87 5.34 -33.85
CA ASN A 301 24.62 6.06 -32.84
C ASN A 301 24.04 7.49 -32.74
N LEU A 302 23.31 7.79 -31.66
CA LEU A 302 22.77 9.13 -31.41
C LEU A 302 23.83 9.98 -30.68
N ARG A 303 24.03 11.22 -31.12
CA ARG A 303 24.83 12.25 -30.42
C ARG A 303 23.89 13.21 -29.68
N ASP A 304 24.39 13.85 -28.63
CA ASP A 304 23.63 14.56 -27.58
C ASP A 304 22.65 15.67 -28.02
N ASP A 305 22.62 16.09 -29.30
CA ASP A 305 21.78 17.19 -29.79
C ASP A 305 20.52 16.78 -30.59
N ASP A 306 20.31 15.48 -30.84
CA ASP A 306 19.16 15.01 -31.64
C ASP A 306 17.91 14.75 -30.78
N TRP A 307 17.20 15.81 -30.40
CA TRP A 307 15.82 15.70 -29.91
C TRP A 307 14.89 15.43 -31.10
N ILE A 308 14.36 14.22 -31.22
CA ILE A 308 13.53 13.85 -32.37
C ILE A 308 12.12 13.42 -31.92
N ASP A 309 11.12 14.01 -32.59
CA ASP A 309 9.68 13.86 -32.40
C ASP A 309 9.19 12.46 -32.02
N MET A 310 8.47 12.39 -30.89
CA MET A 310 7.82 11.23 -30.27
C MET A 310 6.99 10.37 -31.23
N LYS A 311 7.38 9.11 -31.49
CA LYS A 311 6.45 8.10 -32.03
C LYS A 311 6.52 6.69 -31.41
N HIS A 312 7.68 6.08 -31.14
CA HIS A 312 7.74 4.69 -30.64
C HIS A 312 8.94 4.40 -29.68
N PRO A 313 8.77 3.48 -28.71
CA PRO A 313 9.84 3.00 -27.84
C PRO A 313 10.82 2.10 -28.61
N LEU A 314 12.13 2.27 -28.36
CA LEU A 314 13.20 1.48 -28.97
C LEU A 314 14.02 0.72 -27.92
N ASN A 315 14.57 -0.41 -28.35
CA ASN A 315 15.39 -1.34 -27.58
C ASN A 315 16.83 -0.85 -27.39
N TYR A 316 17.07 -0.10 -26.32
CA TYR A 316 18.39 0.43 -25.98
C TYR A 316 18.96 -0.18 -24.70
N THR A 317 20.29 -0.20 -24.62
CA THR A 317 21.03 -0.58 -23.42
C THR A 317 22.01 0.50 -23.04
N ILE A 318 22.32 0.56 -21.75
CA ILE A 318 23.45 1.31 -21.21
C ILE A 318 24.45 0.30 -20.64
N SER A 319 25.72 0.51 -20.94
CA SER A 319 26.83 -0.27 -20.38
C SER A 319 27.50 0.51 -19.27
N GLN A 320 28.02 -0.21 -18.28
CA GLN A 320 28.85 0.34 -17.22
C GLN A 320 30.12 1.05 -17.75
N ASP A 321 30.72 0.53 -18.82
CA ASP A 321 32.07 0.94 -19.25
C ASP A 321 32.09 2.19 -20.16
N GLU A 322 30.93 2.69 -20.59
CA GLU A 322 30.83 3.64 -21.71
C GLU A 322 30.31 5.04 -21.34
N LYS A 323 30.53 5.50 -20.10
CA LYS A 323 30.12 6.85 -19.64
C LYS A 323 28.65 7.20 -19.94
N GLY A 324 27.76 6.21 -19.86
CA GLY A 324 26.33 6.39 -20.08
C GLY A 324 25.89 6.54 -21.55
N ILE A 325 26.69 6.06 -22.51
CA ILE A 325 26.29 5.96 -23.92
C ILE A 325 25.17 4.92 -24.09
N LEU A 326 24.13 5.29 -24.84
CA LEU A 326 23.00 4.42 -25.17
C LEU A 326 23.24 3.69 -26.49
N ARG A 327 23.04 2.37 -26.52
CA ARG A 327 23.21 1.53 -27.73
C ARG A 327 21.98 0.71 -28.04
N ARG A 328 21.61 0.66 -29.32
CA ARG A 328 20.60 -0.29 -29.79
C ARG A 328 21.16 -1.71 -29.71
N GLU A 329 20.34 -2.64 -29.25
CA GLU A 329 20.78 -4.01 -28.98
C GLU A 329 19.73 -5.02 -29.46
N ASP A 330 20.13 -6.25 -29.82
CA ASP A 330 19.20 -7.30 -30.26
C ASP A 330 18.13 -7.56 -29.17
N PRO A 331 16.83 -7.33 -29.46
CA PRO A 331 15.77 -7.37 -28.46
C PRO A 331 15.51 -8.78 -27.91
N SER A 332 16.05 -9.82 -28.55
CA SER A 332 15.97 -11.21 -28.09
C SER A 332 16.98 -11.54 -26.98
N LYS A 333 17.98 -10.69 -26.74
CA LYS A 333 18.95 -10.88 -25.67
C LYS A 333 18.28 -10.80 -24.29
N GLN A 334 18.74 -11.66 -23.40
CA GLN A 334 18.26 -11.75 -22.03
C GLN A 334 19.12 -10.84 -21.15
N LEU A 335 18.64 -9.64 -20.83
CA LEU A 335 19.36 -8.66 -20.02
C LEU A 335 18.56 -8.30 -18.76
N CYS A 336 19.27 -7.80 -17.75
CA CYS A 336 18.64 -7.07 -16.65
C CYS A 336 17.91 -5.83 -17.18
N PHE A 337 17.01 -5.25 -16.39
CA PHE A 337 16.25 -4.08 -16.83
C PHE A 337 15.94 -3.16 -15.66
N VAL A 338 15.73 -1.87 -15.97
CA VAL A 338 15.46 -0.85 -14.96
C VAL A 338 14.04 -0.32 -15.09
N GLY A 339 13.28 -0.48 -14.01
CA GLY A 339 11.95 0.11 -13.84
C GLY A 339 12.03 1.45 -13.11
N ARG A 340 11.12 2.35 -13.45
CA ARG A 340 10.88 3.62 -12.77
C ARG A 340 9.49 3.58 -12.12
N TYR A 341 9.41 4.04 -10.87
CA TYR A 341 8.13 4.34 -10.23
C TYR A 341 7.48 5.58 -10.84
N ARG A 342 6.15 5.54 -10.99
CA ARG A 342 5.36 6.78 -11.03
C ARG A 342 5.35 7.36 -9.60
N ASN A 343 5.08 8.66 -9.40
CA ASN A 343 5.14 9.35 -8.09
C ASN A 343 4.27 8.72 -6.96
N VAL A 344 3.59 7.63 -7.26
CA VAL A 344 2.65 6.88 -6.45
C VAL A 344 3.13 5.41 -6.50
N PRO A 345 3.60 4.81 -5.39
CA PRO A 345 4.04 3.40 -5.40
C PRO A 345 2.89 2.47 -5.78
N VAL A 346 3.21 1.34 -6.40
CA VAL A 346 2.20 0.41 -6.92
C VAL A 346 1.82 -0.58 -5.83
N GLU A 347 0.53 -0.72 -5.56
CA GLU A 347 -0.01 -1.73 -4.66
C GLU A 347 -0.32 -3.01 -5.44
N LEU A 348 0.23 -4.12 -4.96
CA LEU A 348 -0.02 -5.48 -5.43
C LEU A 348 -0.92 -6.19 -4.44
N ARG A 349 -2.01 -6.79 -4.91
CA ARG A 349 -2.93 -7.55 -4.07
C ARG A 349 -2.76 -9.03 -4.31
N LEU A 350 -2.51 -9.77 -3.23
CA LEU A 350 -2.55 -11.23 -3.21
C LEU A 350 -3.99 -11.68 -2.92
N GLN A 351 -4.54 -12.55 -3.76
CA GLN A 351 -5.89 -13.10 -3.60
C GLN A 351 -5.85 -14.62 -3.53
N GLY A 352 -6.84 -15.22 -2.86
CA GLY A 352 -7.05 -16.68 -2.82
C GLY A 352 -6.64 -17.37 -1.52
N LEU A 353 -5.92 -16.69 -0.61
CA LEU A 353 -5.48 -17.30 0.65
C LEU A 353 -6.51 -17.10 1.77
N CYS A 354 -6.85 -15.85 2.11
CA CYS A 354 -7.77 -15.51 3.21
C CYS A 354 -8.59 -14.22 2.94
N ASP A 355 -9.17 -14.10 1.73
CA ASP A 355 -9.81 -12.86 1.23
C ASP A 355 -10.95 -12.32 2.11
N ALA A 356 -11.58 -13.17 2.92
CA ALA A 356 -12.72 -12.80 3.78
C ALA A 356 -12.33 -12.33 5.18
N GLU A 357 -11.09 -12.54 5.65
CA GLU A 357 -10.70 -12.29 7.04
C GLU A 357 -9.86 -11.00 7.24
N SER A 358 -9.13 -10.51 6.24
CA SER A 358 -8.53 -9.15 6.27
C SER A 358 -7.94 -8.78 4.90
N PRO A 359 -8.52 -7.81 4.15
CA PRO A 359 -7.94 -7.37 2.88
C PRO A 359 -6.58 -6.66 3.05
N ARG A 360 -6.29 -6.11 4.23
CA ARG A 360 -5.04 -5.36 4.52
C ARG A 360 -3.80 -6.25 4.54
N ASN A 361 -3.94 -7.51 4.96
CA ASN A 361 -2.80 -8.42 5.12
C ASN A 361 -2.21 -8.90 3.79
N TRP A 362 -2.93 -8.67 2.69
CA TRP A 362 -2.60 -9.19 1.37
C TRP A 362 -2.25 -8.11 0.36
N SER A 363 -2.09 -6.87 0.82
CA SER A 363 -1.56 -5.76 0.04
C SER A 363 -0.05 -5.70 0.20
N PHE A 364 0.66 -5.55 -0.90
CA PHE A 364 2.11 -5.50 -0.96
C PHE A 364 2.59 -4.33 -1.84
N ILE A 365 3.79 -3.86 -1.58
CA ILE A 365 4.54 -2.99 -2.48
C ILE A 365 5.85 -3.65 -2.85
N ILE A 366 6.35 -3.36 -4.05
CA ILE A 366 7.72 -3.75 -4.40
C ILE A 366 8.67 -2.86 -3.58
N ALA A 367 9.67 -3.47 -2.96
CA ALA A 367 10.71 -2.81 -2.17
C ALA A 367 12.08 -3.42 -2.50
N SER A 368 13.16 -2.73 -2.13
CA SER A 368 14.51 -3.29 -2.19
C SER A 368 15.18 -3.19 -0.83
N THR A 369 16.05 -4.15 -0.49
CA THR A 369 16.86 -4.09 0.72
C THR A 369 17.97 -3.05 0.55
N GLY A 370 17.69 -1.80 0.93
CA GLY A 370 18.64 -0.70 0.91
C GLY A 370 19.17 -0.39 2.31
N SER A 371 20.20 -1.14 2.75
CA SER A 371 21.10 -0.74 3.84
C SER A 371 22.52 -1.00 3.38
N GLU A 372 23.45 -0.13 3.74
CA GLU A 372 24.80 0.04 3.15
C GLU A 372 25.69 -1.21 3.01
N ASP A 373 25.34 -2.38 3.56
CA ASP A 373 26.29 -3.50 3.64
C ASP A 373 25.90 -4.83 2.96
N HIS A 374 24.69 -5.04 2.44
CA HIS A 374 24.38 -6.32 1.76
C HIS A 374 23.42 -6.20 0.57
N GLU A 375 23.80 -6.89 -0.51
CA GLU A 375 23.01 -7.38 -1.67
C GLU A 375 21.55 -6.88 -1.68
N SER A 376 21.29 -5.83 -2.46
CA SER A 376 19.97 -5.23 -2.57
C SER A 376 19.00 -6.14 -3.34
N SER A 377 18.37 -7.09 -2.68
CA SER A 377 17.36 -7.96 -3.29
C SER A 377 16.01 -7.24 -3.38
N ILE A 378 15.29 -7.45 -4.49
CA ILE A 378 13.91 -7.02 -4.63
C ILE A 378 13.00 -7.98 -3.85
N TYR A 379 12.09 -7.43 -3.07
CA TYR A 379 11.08 -8.18 -2.35
C TYR A 379 9.73 -7.46 -2.35
N LEU A 380 8.70 -8.16 -1.91
CA LEU A 380 7.37 -7.59 -1.74
C LEU A 380 7.12 -7.36 -0.26
N HIS A 381 7.05 -6.09 0.13
CA HIS A 381 6.77 -5.66 1.49
C HIS A 381 5.27 -5.54 1.70
N GLY A 382 4.71 -6.29 2.66
CA GLY A 382 3.29 -6.25 2.96
C GLY A 382 2.89 -5.03 3.77
N TYR A 383 1.59 -4.70 3.74
CA TYR A 383 1.05 -3.65 4.62
C TYR A 383 1.00 -4.12 6.07
N GLY A 384 0.77 -5.41 6.33
CA GLY A 384 0.96 -5.99 7.66
C GLY A 384 2.39 -6.47 7.88
N ASP A 385 2.59 -7.34 8.86
CA ASP A 385 3.90 -7.97 9.15
C ASP A 385 4.34 -9.00 8.08
N TYR A 386 3.63 -9.11 6.96
CA TYR A 386 3.91 -10.11 5.92
C TYR A 386 4.89 -9.58 4.87
N HIS A 387 5.69 -10.47 4.30
CA HIS A 387 6.54 -10.16 3.17
C HIS A 387 6.68 -11.36 2.24
N ILE A 388 6.98 -11.12 0.97
CA ILE A 388 7.32 -12.17 0.00
C ILE A 388 8.73 -11.91 -0.50
N MET A 389 9.62 -12.84 -0.19
CA MET A 389 11.03 -12.77 -0.55
C MET A 389 11.43 -14.02 -1.34
N GLN A 390 12.40 -13.86 -2.23
CA GLN A 390 13.03 -15.00 -2.88
C GLN A 390 13.96 -15.69 -1.88
N ASN A 391 14.00 -17.01 -1.92
CA ASN A 391 14.92 -17.81 -1.13
C ASN A 391 16.31 -17.76 -1.75
N ASN A 392 17.34 -17.46 -0.95
CA ASN A 392 18.73 -17.33 -1.43
C ASN A 392 19.28 -18.60 -2.12
N TYR A 393 18.74 -19.78 -1.80
CA TYR A 393 19.23 -21.06 -2.33
C TYR A 393 18.37 -21.67 -3.43
N SER A 394 17.23 -21.04 -3.76
CA SER A 394 16.32 -21.58 -4.75
C SER A 394 15.54 -20.46 -5.43
N SER A 395 15.15 -20.61 -6.69
CA SER A 395 14.27 -19.65 -7.37
C SER A 395 12.81 -19.70 -6.86
N SER A 396 12.62 -20.00 -5.56
CA SER A 396 11.33 -20.01 -4.89
C SER A 396 11.09 -18.71 -4.14
N TRP A 397 9.90 -18.17 -4.28
CA TRP A 397 9.38 -17.03 -3.55
C TRP A 397 8.48 -17.53 -2.43
N CYS A 398 8.72 -17.05 -1.22
CA CYS A 398 7.99 -17.48 -0.04
C CYS A 398 7.33 -16.28 0.62
N LEU A 399 6.01 -16.38 0.80
CA LEU A 399 5.24 -15.53 1.69
C LEU A 399 5.54 -15.95 3.13
N SER A 400 5.99 -15.01 3.94
CA SER A 400 6.34 -15.24 5.35
C SER A 400 5.67 -14.18 6.24
N ASP A 401 5.48 -14.53 7.51
CA ASP A 401 5.08 -13.57 8.55
C ASP A 401 6.29 -12.79 9.11
N GLY A 402 6.03 -11.81 9.98
CA GLY A 402 7.06 -10.96 10.58
C GLY A 402 8.01 -11.72 11.52
N ARG A 403 7.70 -12.97 11.85
CA ARG A 403 8.58 -13.86 12.64
C ARG A 403 9.48 -14.71 11.74
N GLY A 404 9.40 -14.54 10.42
CA GLY A 404 10.19 -15.27 9.42
C GLY A 404 9.64 -16.66 9.11
N LYS A 405 8.41 -16.99 9.53
CA LYS A 405 7.81 -18.29 9.24
C LYS A 405 7.16 -18.27 7.87
N SER A 406 7.63 -19.12 6.95
CA SER A 406 7.04 -19.26 5.62
C SER A 406 5.66 -19.92 5.67
N ILE A 407 4.69 -19.25 5.08
CA ILE A 407 3.27 -19.64 4.99
C ILE A 407 3.02 -20.41 3.71
N ALA A 408 3.48 -19.87 2.58
CA ALA A 408 3.30 -20.47 1.27
C ALA A 408 4.47 -20.11 0.36
N CYS A 409 4.86 -21.02 -0.53
CA CYS A 409 5.93 -20.77 -1.49
C CYS A 409 5.58 -21.19 -2.91
N VAL A 410 6.16 -20.52 -3.90
CA VAL A 410 6.01 -20.78 -5.33
C VAL A 410 7.37 -20.68 -6.03
N THR A 411 7.60 -21.46 -7.08
CA THR A 411 8.81 -21.33 -7.91
C THR A 411 8.51 -20.43 -9.11
N SER A 412 9.27 -19.34 -9.29
CA SER A 412 9.08 -18.40 -10.40
C SER A 412 10.40 -17.78 -10.87
N ARG A 413 10.51 -17.48 -12.17
CA ARG A 413 11.64 -16.78 -12.79
C ARG A 413 11.44 -15.26 -12.66
N GLY A 414 11.64 -14.72 -11.46
CA GLY A 414 11.35 -13.32 -11.11
C GLY A 414 10.15 -13.20 -10.17
N LEU A 415 9.64 -11.98 -9.96
CA LEU A 415 8.50 -11.75 -9.05
C LEU A 415 7.33 -12.70 -9.39
N PRO A 416 6.66 -13.29 -8.39
CA PRO A 416 5.58 -14.26 -8.60
C PRO A 416 4.26 -13.56 -8.95
N LEU A 417 4.29 -12.66 -9.94
CA LEU A 417 3.12 -11.95 -10.44
C LEU A 417 2.21 -12.90 -11.21
N GLY A 418 0.91 -12.64 -11.13
CA GLY A 418 -0.12 -13.38 -11.85
C GLY A 418 -0.64 -14.53 -11.01
N ARG A 419 -1.26 -15.50 -11.66
CA ARG A 419 -1.81 -16.65 -10.95
C ARG A 419 -0.76 -17.75 -10.88
N HIS A 420 -0.54 -18.31 -9.69
CA HIS A 420 0.35 -19.46 -9.53
C HIS A 420 -0.22 -20.45 -8.53
N VAL A 421 0.23 -21.70 -8.63
CA VAL A 421 -0.05 -22.72 -7.61
C VAL A 421 1.00 -22.59 -6.52
N TRP A 422 0.59 -22.13 -5.34
CA TRP A 422 1.45 -21.99 -4.18
C TRP A 422 1.34 -23.22 -3.29
N ARG A 423 2.47 -23.75 -2.85
CA ARG A 423 2.52 -24.82 -1.85
C ARG A 423 2.38 -24.20 -0.46
N VAL A 424 1.31 -24.58 0.24
CA VAL A 424 1.03 -24.09 1.59
C VAL A 424 1.82 -24.92 2.61
N LEU A 425 2.64 -24.26 3.41
CA LEU A 425 3.48 -24.85 4.45
C LEU A 425 2.84 -24.75 5.83
N TYR A 426 2.13 -23.65 6.07
CA TYR A 426 1.44 -23.40 7.33
C TYR A 426 0.08 -22.75 7.07
N LYS A 427 -0.92 -23.03 7.90
CA LYS A 427 -2.30 -22.56 7.76
C LYS A 427 -2.45 -21.15 8.38
N PRO A 428 -2.63 -20.07 7.60
CA PRO A 428 -2.75 -18.72 8.14
C PRO A 428 -4.17 -18.37 8.61
N CYS A 429 -5.23 -18.99 8.08
CA CYS A 429 -6.63 -18.71 8.41
C CYS A 429 -7.45 -19.98 8.70
N LYS A 430 -8.68 -19.86 9.20
CA LYS A 430 -9.48 -20.99 9.72
C LYS A 430 -9.95 -22.02 8.68
N LYS A 431 -9.77 -21.78 7.37
CA LYS A 431 -10.22 -22.65 6.26
C LYS A 431 -9.59 -24.06 6.25
N THR A 432 -10.23 -25.04 5.61
CA THR A 432 -9.68 -26.41 5.44
C THR A 432 -8.31 -26.39 4.77
N PHE A 433 -7.34 -27.10 5.35
CA PHE A 433 -5.96 -27.13 4.87
C PHE A 433 -5.88 -27.86 3.53
N GLN A 434 -5.38 -27.18 2.50
CA GLN A 434 -4.97 -27.77 1.22
C GLN A 434 -3.47 -27.58 1.08
N ASN A 435 -2.75 -28.62 0.64
CA ASN A 435 -1.29 -28.57 0.45
C ASN A 435 -0.87 -27.59 -0.66
N SER A 436 -1.80 -27.22 -1.55
CA SER A 436 -1.59 -26.32 -2.67
C SER A 436 -2.82 -25.44 -2.88
N VAL A 437 -2.63 -24.15 -3.11
CA VAL A 437 -3.70 -23.17 -3.35
C VAL A 437 -3.31 -22.30 -4.55
N GLN A 438 -4.28 -22.01 -5.43
CA GLN A 438 -4.10 -21.04 -6.51
C GLN A 438 -4.17 -19.63 -5.91
N LEU A 439 -3.06 -18.89 -5.93
CA LEU A 439 -3.03 -17.49 -5.51
C LEU A 439 -2.76 -16.60 -6.70
N SER A 440 -3.36 -15.41 -6.71
CA SER A 440 -3.10 -14.40 -7.72
C SER A 440 -2.51 -13.15 -7.09
N LEU A 441 -1.34 -12.73 -7.58
CA LEU A 441 -0.67 -11.51 -7.14
C LEU A 441 -0.63 -10.52 -8.31
N SER A 442 -1.35 -9.40 -8.22
CA SER A 442 -1.43 -8.46 -9.33
C SER A 442 -1.79 -7.05 -8.87
N THR A 443 -1.73 -6.11 -9.80
CA THR A 443 -2.18 -4.72 -9.64
C THR A 443 -3.67 -4.55 -9.98
N CYS A 444 -4.37 -5.64 -10.29
CA CYS A 444 -5.77 -5.59 -10.71
C CYS A 444 -6.68 -5.11 -9.58
N THR A 445 -7.59 -4.19 -9.91
CA THR A 445 -8.61 -3.73 -8.97
C THR A 445 -9.68 -4.81 -8.74
N PRO A 446 -10.53 -4.70 -7.71
CA PRO A 446 -11.55 -5.71 -7.41
C PRO A 446 -12.56 -5.97 -8.54
N GLU A 447 -12.69 -5.06 -9.51
CA GLU A 447 -13.58 -5.18 -10.67
C GLU A 447 -12.96 -5.96 -11.84
N TYR A 448 -11.71 -6.40 -11.69
CA TYR A 448 -10.93 -7.07 -12.72
C TYR A 448 -10.48 -8.46 -12.25
N PHE A 449 -10.49 -9.40 -13.17
CA PHE A 449 -9.90 -10.73 -13.03
C PHE A 449 -8.43 -10.70 -13.46
N THR A 450 -7.60 -11.45 -12.73
CA THR A 450 -6.16 -11.56 -13.01
C THR A 450 -5.88 -12.81 -13.84
N CYS A 451 -5.33 -12.67 -15.04
CA CYS A 451 -4.85 -13.78 -15.88
C CYS A 451 -3.54 -14.38 -15.33
N GLN A 452 -3.10 -15.53 -15.85
CA GLN A 452 -1.87 -16.20 -15.40
C GLN A 452 -0.62 -15.32 -15.52
N ASP A 453 -0.55 -14.48 -16.55
CA ASP A 453 0.55 -13.56 -16.83
C ASP A 453 0.48 -12.24 -16.05
N SER A 454 -0.46 -12.08 -15.11
CA SER A 454 -0.81 -10.86 -14.35
C SER A 454 -1.54 -9.75 -15.11
N SER A 455 -1.93 -9.98 -16.36
CA SER A 455 -2.82 -9.05 -17.06
C SER A 455 -4.21 -9.01 -16.41
N CYS A 456 -4.89 -7.87 -16.53
CA CYS A 456 -6.19 -7.63 -15.93
C CYS A 456 -7.27 -7.56 -17.01
N ILE A 457 -8.27 -8.44 -16.92
CA ILE A 457 -9.49 -8.34 -17.74
C ILE A 457 -10.65 -7.94 -16.84
N HIS A 458 -11.60 -7.17 -17.36
CA HIS A 458 -12.76 -6.77 -16.56
C HIS A 458 -13.62 -7.99 -16.21
N LEU A 459 -14.23 -8.05 -15.02
CA LEU A 459 -15.03 -9.21 -14.59
C LEU A 459 -16.20 -9.54 -15.53
N SER A 460 -16.68 -8.58 -16.33
CA SER A 460 -17.70 -8.83 -17.39
C SER A 460 -17.22 -9.71 -18.53
N ARG A 461 -15.90 -9.88 -18.65
CA ARG A 461 -15.26 -10.68 -19.68
C ARG A 461 -14.92 -12.09 -19.21
N LEU A 462 -15.04 -12.35 -17.92
CA LEU A 462 -14.86 -13.69 -17.37
C LEU A 462 -16.05 -14.57 -17.79
N CYS A 463 -15.81 -15.74 -18.37
CA CYS A 463 -16.84 -16.69 -18.81
C CYS A 463 -17.82 -16.13 -19.86
N ASN A 464 -17.32 -15.32 -20.79
CA ASN A 464 -18.11 -14.69 -21.86
C ASN A 464 -18.05 -15.47 -23.20
N ASN A 465 -17.40 -16.65 -23.23
CA ASN A 465 -17.06 -17.44 -24.42
C ASN A 465 -16.08 -16.77 -25.39
N VAL A 466 -15.29 -15.81 -24.92
CA VAL A 466 -14.22 -15.14 -25.67
C VAL A 466 -12.93 -15.30 -24.89
N LEU A 467 -11.85 -15.69 -25.57
CA LEU A 467 -10.53 -15.77 -24.93
C LEU A 467 -9.95 -14.35 -24.86
N ASP A 468 -10.14 -13.69 -23.71
CA ASP A 468 -9.56 -12.39 -23.39
C ASP A 468 -8.18 -12.54 -22.71
N CYS A 469 -7.97 -13.58 -21.90
CA CYS A 469 -6.63 -13.92 -21.39
C CYS A 469 -5.81 -14.67 -22.46
N GLN A 470 -4.49 -14.42 -22.51
CA GLN A 470 -3.59 -15.10 -23.47
C GLN A 470 -3.55 -16.63 -23.28
N ASP A 471 -3.74 -17.08 -22.06
CA ASP A 471 -3.80 -18.49 -21.65
C ASP A 471 -5.22 -19.07 -21.67
N GLY A 472 -6.26 -18.25 -21.86
CA GLY A 472 -7.66 -18.68 -21.93
C GLY A 472 -8.30 -19.08 -20.60
N ILE A 473 -7.63 -18.79 -19.48
CA ILE A 473 -8.08 -19.21 -18.14
C ILE A 473 -9.33 -18.46 -17.65
N ASP A 474 -9.68 -17.39 -18.33
CA ASP A 474 -10.94 -16.66 -18.18
C ASP A 474 -12.16 -17.46 -18.62
N GLU A 475 -11.97 -18.49 -19.44
CA GLU A 475 -13.02 -19.38 -19.93
C GLU A 475 -12.96 -20.78 -19.28
N GLU A 476 -12.12 -20.96 -18.26
CA GLU A 476 -12.03 -22.20 -17.50
C GLU A 476 -12.94 -22.20 -16.26
N ASN A 477 -13.53 -23.36 -15.95
CA ASN A 477 -14.37 -23.58 -14.76
C ASN A 477 -15.58 -22.63 -14.60
N CYS A 478 -16.19 -22.23 -15.73
CA CYS A 478 -17.36 -21.33 -15.81
C CYS A 478 -18.70 -21.92 -15.32
N PHE A 479 -18.67 -22.77 -14.30
CA PHE A 479 -19.89 -23.33 -13.72
C PHE A 479 -20.65 -22.26 -12.93
N THR A 480 -21.86 -21.93 -13.39
CA THR A 480 -22.69 -20.89 -12.76
C THR A 480 -23.35 -21.34 -11.46
N CYS A 481 -23.51 -22.65 -11.24
CA CYS A 481 -24.24 -23.25 -10.14
C CYS A 481 -23.40 -24.42 -9.59
N ILE A 482 -22.69 -24.18 -8.48
CA ILE A 482 -21.86 -25.17 -7.80
C ILE A 482 -22.73 -25.96 -6.83
N LYS A 483 -22.79 -27.26 -7.06
CA LYS A 483 -23.55 -28.22 -6.24
C LYS A 483 -22.58 -28.90 -5.26
N PRO A 484 -22.88 -28.96 -3.95
CA PRO A 484 -22.04 -29.67 -3.00
C PRO A 484 -22.04 -31.17 -3.30
N ALA A 485 -21.00 -31.88 -2.85
CA ALA A 485 -20.89 -33.33 -3.03
C ALA A 485 -22.13 -34.03 -2.43
N GLY A 486 -22.77 -34.90 -3.23
CA GLY A 486 -24.00 -35.59 -2.83
C GLY A 486 -25.28 -34.76 -2.91
N TYR A 487 -25.25 -33.57 -3.53
CA TYR A 487 -26.46 -32.79 -3.79
C TYR A 487 -27.44 -33.54 -4.70
N VAL A 488 -28.66 -33.74 -4.21
CA VAL A 488 -29.76 -34.33 -4.96
C VAL A 488 -30.88 -33.30 -5.07
N LEU A 489 -31.20 -32.88 -6.29
CA LEU A 489 -32.21 -31.85 -6.56
C LEU A 489 -33.59 -32.17 -5.96
N ALA A 490 -33.94 -33.46 -5.90
CA ALA A 490 -35.21 -33.93 -5.36
C ALA A 490 -35.31 -33.83 -3.82
N ILE A 491 -34.20 -33.57 -3.12
CA ILE A 491 -34.16 -33.53 -1.65
C ILE A 491 -34.09 -32.06 -1.21
N PRO A 492 -35.15 -31.49 -0.61
CA PRO A 492 -35.12 -30.12 -0.13
C PRO A 492 -34.14 -29.96 1.04
N PRO A 493 -33.69 -28.72 1.35
CA PRO A 493 -32.89 -28.44 2.53
C PRO A 493 -33.59 -28.88 3.82
N VAL A 494 -32.82 -29.39 4.78
CA VAL A 494 -33.37 -29.88 6.06
C VAL A 494 -33.70 -28.73 7.03
N VAL A 495 -33.23 -27.52 6.73
CA VAL A 495 -33.52 -26.31 7.53
C VAL A 495 -34.79 -25.60 7.04
N PRO A 496 -35.51 -24.88 7.91
CA PRO A 496 -36.64 -24.07 7.49
C PRO A 496 -36.23 -23.08 6.39
N VAL A 497 -36.90 -23.14 5.24
CA VAL A 497 -36.67 -22.23 4.11
C VAL A 497 -37.88 -21.33 3.92
N GLN A 498 -37.61 -20.08 3.52
CA GLN A 498 -38.67 -19.16 3.14
C GLN A 498 -39.22 -19.55 1.77
N LEU A 499 -40.53 -19.85 1.73
CA LEU A 499 -41.22 -20.23 0.50
C LEU A 499 -41.77 -18.98 -0.19
N MET A 500 -41.47 -18.86 -1.47
CA MET A 500 -42.11 -17.94 -2.40
C MET A 500 -43.26 -18.70 -3.07
N VAL A 501 -44.47 -18.48 -2.57
CA VAL A 501 -45.68 -19.12 -3.11
C VAL A 501 -46.41 -18.12 -4.00
N THR A 502 -46.58 -18.48 -5.27
CA THR A 502 -47.43 -17.74 -6.20
C THR A 502 -48.68 -18.56 -6.46
N VAL A 503 -49.84 -18.00 -6.12
CA VAL A 503 -51.15 -18.61 -6.41
C VAL A 503 -51.72 -17.89 -7.62
N ASN A 504 -51.89 -18.60 -8.72
CA ASN A 504 -52.48 -18.06 -9.93
C ASN A 504 -53.86 -18.69 -10.12
N VAL A 505 -54.91 -17.88 -10.05
CA VAL A 505 -56.28 -18.35 -10.31
C VAL A 505 -56.41 -18.58 -11.80
N THR A 506 -56.51 -19.85 -12.20
CA THR A 506 -56.67 -20.22 -13.61
C THR A 506 -58.13 -20.17 -14.02
N ARG A 507 -59.04 -20.49 -13.10
CA ARG A 507 -60.48 -20.41 -13.35
C ARG A 507 -61.24 -20.09 -12.07
N ILE A 508 -62.31 -19.32 -12.23
CA ILE A 508 -63.35 -19.15 -11.22
C ILE A 508 -64.52 -20.06 -11.64
N GLY A 509 -64.84 -21.05 -10.82
CA GLY A 509 -65.86 -22.06 -11.09
C GLY A 509 -67.26 -21.51 -10.81
N SER A 510 -67.69 -21.63 -9.56
CA SER A 510 -69.02 -21.23 -9.10
C SER A 510 -68.94 -20.32 -7.87
N THR A 511 -69.92 -19.41 -7.71
CA THR A 511 -70.06 -18.53 -6.54
C THR A 511 -71.39 -18.81 -5.86
N ASN A 512 -71.37 -18.99 -4.55
CA ASN A 512 -72.58 -19.13 -3.74
C ASN A 512 -72.65 -17.98 -2.72
N LEU A 513 -73.61 -17.09 -2.95
CA LEU A 513 -73.81 -15.88 -2.14
C LEU A 513 -74.51 -16.17 -0.80
N LEU A 514 -75.32 -17.22 -0.72
CA LEU A 514 -76.01 -17.59 0.51
C LEU A 514 -75.03 -18.16 1.56
N THR A 515 -74.01 -18.88 1.10
CA THR A 515 -72.95 -19.45 1.95
C THR A 515 -71.65 -18.63 1.93
N SER A 516 -71.58 -17.57 1.13
CA SER A 516 -70.37 -16.76 0.91
C SER A 516 -69.14 -17.58 0.50
N THR A 517 -69.31 -18.55 -0.40
CA THR A 517 -68.24 -19.43 -0.89
C THR A 517 -67.96 -19.24 -2.38
N ILE A 518 -66.70 -19.29 -2.78
CA ILE A 518 -66.26 -19.26 -4.18
C ILE A 518 -65.39 -20.48 -4.48
N GLU A 519 -65.63 -21.12 -5.62
CA GLU A 519 -64.83 -22.24 -6.12
C GLU A 519 -63.81 -21.73 -7.12
N LEU A 520 -62.53 -22.00 -6.87
CA LEU A 520 -61.40 -21.53 -7.66
C LEU A 520 -60.54 -22.71 -8.09
N ASP A 521 -60.24 -22.80 -9.39
CA ASP A 521 -59.11 -23.58 -9.85
C ASP A 521 -57.87 -22.68 -9.78
N VAL A 522 -56.86 -23.15 -9.05
CA VAL A 522 -55.62 -22.42 -8.85
C VAL A 522 -54.43 -23.27 -9.27
N THR A 523 -53.45 -22.65 -9.92
CA THR A 523 -52.11 -23.19 -10.04
C THR A 523 -51.24 -22.57 -8.96
N LEU A 524 -50.61 -23.45 -8.17
CA LEU A 524 -49.76 -23.05 -7.06
C LEU A 524 -48.31 -23.32 -7.43
N THR A 525 -47.51 -22.26 -7.55
CA THR A 525 -46.07 -22.34 -7.82
C THR A 525 -45.32 -22.05 -6.54
N VAL A 526 -44.55 -23.02 -6.07
CA VAL A 526 -43.67 -22.84 -4.89
C VAL A 526 -42.22 -22.76 -5.36
N ALA A 527 -41.52 -21.71 -4.96
CA ALA A 527 -40.09 -21.56 -5.14
C ALA A 527 -39.43 -21.31 -3.78
N TRP A 528 -38.19 -21.72 -3.62
CA TRP A 528 -37.38 -21.42 -2.44
C TRP A 528 -35.93 -21.18 -2.85
N ARG A 529 -35.18 -20.49 -1.99
CA ARG A 529 -33.73 -20.34 -2.17
C ARG A 529 -33.04 -21.52 -1.50
N ASP A 530 -32.32 -22.33 -2.28
CA ASP A 530 -31.49 -23.40 -1.71
C ASP A 530 -30.15 -22.81 -1.27
N HIS A 531 -29.96 -22.68 0.03
CA HIS A 531 -28.74 -22.13 0.62
C HIS A 531 -27.51 -23.05 0.45
N ARG A 532 -27.69 -24.28 -0.06
CA ARG A 532 -26.59 -25.23 -0.30
C ARG A 532 -25.95 -25.02 -1.66
N LEU A 533 -26.62 -24.33 -2.59
CA LEU A 533 -26.09 -24.00 -3.90
C LEU A 533 -25.29 -22.71 -3.83
N GLU A 534 -24.08 -22.74 -4.40
CA GLU A 534 -23.25 -21.55 -4.56
C GLU A 534 -23.29 -21.12 -6.02
N PHE A 535 -23.63 -19.86 -6.28
CA PHE A 535 -23.66 -19.32 -7.63
C PHE A 535 -22.41 -18.49 -7.88
N ARG A 536 -21.79 -18.67 -9.05
CA ARG A 536 -20.61 -17.91 -9.49
C ARG A 536 -20.80 -17.46 -10.94
N HIS A 537 -20.01 -16.47 -11.36
CA HIS A 537 -19.94 -16.02 -12.76
C HIS A 537 -21.32 -15.72 -13.38
N LEU A 538 -22.24 -15.11 -12.62
CA LEU A 538 -23.56 -14.76 -13.11
C LEU A 538 -23.48 -13.49 -13.95
N HIS A 539 -24.07 -13.52 -15.15
CA HIS A 539 -24.26 -12.35 -16.01
C HIS A 539 -25.74 -12.05 -16.15
N ASN A 540 -26.10 -10.77 -16.25
CA ASN A 540 -27.47 -10.38 -16.62
C ASN A 540 -27.69 -10.52 -18.14
N SER A 541 -28.91 -10.24 -18.60
CA SER A 541 -29.27 -10.31 -20.03
C SER A 541 -28.48 -9.33 -20.93
N THR A 542 -27.80 -8.35 -20.36
CA THR A 542 -26.91 -7.40 -21.06
C THR A 542 -25.42 -7.77 -20.94
N GLY A 543 -25.09 -8.92 -20.33
CA GLY A 543 -23.71 -9.40 -20.16
C GLY A 543 -22.95 -8.80 -18.98
N THR A 544 -23.57 -7.95 -18.16
CA THR A 544 -22.89 -7.38 -16.98
C THR A 544 -22.87 -8.38 -15.84
N PRO A 545 -21.76 -8.50 -15.08
CA PRO A 545 -21.69 -9.33 -13.89
C PRO A 545 -22.79 -8.96 -12.91
N VAL A 546 -23.42 -9.97 -12.32
CA VAL A 546 -24.38 -9.82 -11.23
C VAL A 546 -23.72 -10.31 -9.96
N ILE A 547 -23.41 -9.38 -9.07
CA ILE A 547 -23.01 -9.71 -7.70
C ILE A 547 -24.29 -10.10 -6.97
N VAL A 548 -24.37 -11.36 -6.55
CA VAL A 548 -25.46 -11.81 -5.68
C VAL A 548 -25.12 -11.34 -4.27
N GLU A 549 -25.46 -10.09 -3.95
CA GLU A 549 -25.45 -9.63 -2.57
C GLU A 549 -26.45 -10.48 -1.77
N ASN A 550 -26.10 -10.79 -0.52
CA ASN A 550 -26.84 -11.72 0.31
C ASN A 550 -28.34 -11.40 0.44
N ASP A 551 -28.78 -10.17 0.13
CA ASP A 551 -30.15 -9.71 0.36
C ASP A 551 -30.93 -9.13 -0.84
N SER A 552 -30.50 -9.23 -2.11
CA SER A 552 -31.39 -8.75 -3.19
C SER A 552 -31.32 -9.45 -4.56
N LYS A 553 -32.50 -9.95 -4.95
CA LYS A 553 -33.02 -10.16 -6.31
C LYS A 553 -32.11 -10.86 -7.33
N VAL A 554 -32.08 -12.19 -7.26
CA VAL A 554 -31.96 -13.03 -8.47
C VAL A 554 -33.31 -13.69 -8.71
N SER A 555 -34.24 -12.98 -9.35
CA SER A 555 -35.56 -13.52 -9.66
C SER A 555 -35.55 -14.50 -10.82
N HIS A 556 -34.52 -14.54 -11.66
CA HIS A 556 -34.47 -15.43 -12.84
C HIS A 556 -33.05 -15.92 -13.18
N ALA A 557 -32.42 -16.71 -12.31
CA ALA A 557 -31.36 -17.62 -12.73
C ALA A 557 -31.92 -19.05 -12.69
N LYS A 558 -32.27 -19.60 -13.86
CA LYS A 558 -32.60 -21.01 -13.98
C LYS A 558 -31.28 -21.80 -13.85
N CYS A 559 -31.04 -22.40 -12.69
CA CYS A 559 -30.16 -23.57 -12.64
C CYS A 559 -30.92 -24.69 -13.38
N CYS A 560 -30.28 -25.33 -14.36
CA CYS A 560 -30.85 -26.40 -15.19
C CYS A 560 -31.54 -27.50 -14.37
#